data_AF-A0A7X7QGG8-F1
#
_entry.id   AF-A0A7X7QGG8-F1
#
_cell.length_a   1.000
_cell.length_b   1.000
_cell.length_c   1.000
_cell.angle_alpha   90.00
_cell.angle_beta   90.00
_cell.angle_gamma   90.00
#
_symmetry.space_group_name_H-M   'P 1'
#
loop_
_entity.id
_entity.type
_entity.pdbx_description
1 polymer ?
#
loop_
_entity_poly.entity_id
_entity_poly.type
_entity_poly.pdbx_seq_one_letter_code
_entity_poly.pdbx_strand_id
1 'polypeptide(L)' 'MSDFARSEQFVRDLTDHQSRMYAYIMAVLGDPNAAGDVLQDANVAIWRKADEFVEGTDFWAW' A
#
# COMPACT_ATOMS: atom_id res chain seq x y z
N MET A 1 -15.41 -14.46 11.30
CA MET A 1 -14.65 -13.57 12.21
C MET A 1 -13.19 -13.43 11.79
N SER A 2 -12.53 -14.45 11.23
CA SER A 2 -11.11 -14.34 10.78
C SER A 2 -10.90 -13.42 9.58
N ASP A 3 -11.78 -13.47 8.57
CA ASP A 3 -11.55 -12.73 7.31
C ASP A 3 -11.64 -11.21 7.50
N PHE A 4 -12.56 -10.75 8.35
CA PHE A 4 -12.65 -9.34 8.70
C PHE A 4 -11.40 -8.83 9.43
N ALA A 5 -10.87 -9.62 10.37
CA ALA A 5 -9.66 -9.27 11.10
C ALA A 5 -8.43 -9.23 10.17
N ARG A 6 -8.32 -10.18 9.22
CA ARG A 6 -7.29 -10.17 8.18
C ARG A 6 -7.40 -8.91 7.31
N SER A 7 -8.61 -8.56 6.88
CA SER A 7 -8.84 -7.33 6.11
C SER A 7 -8.47 -6.07 6.90
N GLU A 8 -8.75 -6.02 8.20
CA GLU A 8 -8.38 -4.89 9.05
C GLU A 8 -6.85 -4.76 9.20
N GLN A 9 -6.15 -5.87 9.47
CA GLN A 9 -4.69 -5.85 9.59
C GLN A 9 -4.03 -5.44 8.26
N PHE A 10 -4.52 -5.96 7.13
CA PHE A 10 -4.04 -5.55 5.81
C PHE A 10 -4.24 -4.06 5.55
N VAL A 11 -5.40 -3.49 5.94
CA VAL A 11 -5.64 -2.05 5.83
C VAL A 11 -4.63 -1.28 6.67
N ARG A 12 -4.36 -1.72 7.91
CA ARG A 12 -3.38 -1.07 8.80
C ARG A 12 -1.99 -1.08 8.16
N ASP A 13 -1.54 -2.25 7.71
CA ASP A 13 -0.23 -2.40 7.06
C ASP A 13 -0.12 -1.50 5.82
N LEU A 14 -1.16 -1.46 4.97
CA LEU A 14 -1.21 -0.56 3.82
C LEU A 14 -1.12 0.92 4.23
N THR A 15 -1.90 1.34 5.23
CA THR A 15 -1.92 2.73 5.67
C THR A 15 -0.61 3.17 6.33
N ASP A 16 0.03 2.28 7.10
CA ASP A 16 1.30 2.56 7.77
C ASP A 16 2.44 2.81 6.75
N HIS A 17 2.35 2.21 5.56
CA HIS A 17 3.33 2.37 4.49
C HIS A 17 3.03 3.51 3.51
N GLN A 18 1.83 4.12 3.52
CA GLN A 18 1.45 5.13 2.53
C GLN A 18 2.36 6.35 2.50
N SER A 19 2.71 6.92 3.66
CA SER A 19 3.59 8.10 3.72
C SER A 19 4.97 7.81 3.11
N ARG A 20 5.48 6.59 3.32
CA ARG A 20 6.77 6.14 2.77
C ARG A 20 6.68 5.90 1.26
N MET A 21 5.60 5.27 0.79
CA MET A 21 5.35 5.08 -0.64
C MET A 21 5.25 6.44 -1.35
N TYR A 22 4.48 7.37 -0.79
CA TYR A 22 4.35 8.72 -1.34
C TYR A 22 5.69 9.44 -1.43
N ALA A 23 6.50 9.41 -0.36
CA ALA A 23 7.83 10.02 -0.36
C ALA A 23 8.76 9.42 -1.44
N TYR A 24 8.71 8.09 -1.62
CA TYR A 24 9.47 7.41 -2.67
C TYR A 24 9.01 7.83 -4.07
N ILE A 25 7.70 7.80 -4.33
CA ILE A 25 7.12 8.22 -5.62
C ILE A 25 7.44 9.70 -5.90
N MET A 26 7.34 10.56 -4.89
CA MET A 26 7.71 11.98 -4.98
C MET A 26 9.17 12.17 -5.33
N ALA A 27 10.09 11.39 -4.75
CA ALA A 27 11.50 11.46 -5.08
C ALA A 27 11.80 11.03 -6.53
N VAL A 28 10.96 10.18 -7.12
CA VAL A 28 11.09 9.72 -8.51
C VAL A 28 10.47 10.71 -9.49
N LEU A 29 9.27 11.22 -9.21
CA LEU A 29 8.49 12.03 -10.16
C LEU A 29 8.73 13.53 -10.01
N GLY A 30 9.02 14.02 -8.80
CA GLY A 30 9.18 15.45 -8.52
C GLY A 30 7.90 16.30 -8.62
N ASP A 31 6.76 15.69 -8.91
CA ASP A 31 5.46 16.36 -9.07
C ASP A 31 4.43 15.83 -8.06
N PRO A 32 3.89 16.68 -7.16
CA PRO A 32 2.92 16.27 -6.15
C PRO A 32 1.61 15.69 -6.68
N ASN A 33 1.11 16.18 -7.81
CA ASN A 33 -0.13 15.70 -8.42
C ASN A 33 0.08 14.33 -9.04
N ALA A 34 1.13 14.19 -9.87
CA ALA A 34 1.47 12.92 -10.49
C ALA A 34 1.81 11.85 -9.45
N ALA A 35 2.48 12.22 -8.35
CA ALA A 35 2.74 11.30 -7.26
C ALA A 35 1.48 10.85 -6.52
N GLY A 36 0.49 11.73 -6.38
CA GLY A 36 -0.82 11.39 -5.85
C GLY A 36 -1.54 10.35 -6.71
N ASP A 37 -1.57 10.58 -8.03
CA ASP A 37 -2.20 9.67 -8.99
C ASP A 37 -1.54 8.28 -8.95
N VAL A 38 -0.21 8.23 -8.99
CA VAL A 38 0.54 6.97 -8.92
C VAL A 38 0.34 6.25 -7.58
N LEU A 39 0.28 6.98 -6.47
CA LEU A 39 -0.02 6.38 -5.16
C LEU A 39 -1.43 5.77 -5.14
N GLN A 40 -2.42 6.42 -5.74
CA GLN A 40 -3.78 5.90 -5.82
C GLN A 40 -3.82 4.61 -6.65
N ASP A 41 -3.20 4.60 -7.83
CA ASP A 41 -3.11 3.42 -8.69
C ASP A 41 -2.37 2.27 -7.99
N ALA A 42 -1.30 2.58 -7.26
CA ALA A 42 -0.57 1.61 -6.44
C ALA A 42 -1.47 1.00 -5.36
N ASN A 43 -2.23 1.82 -4.62
CA ASN A 43 -3.18 1.32 -3.61
C ASN A 43 -4.24 0.39 -4.22
N VAL A 44 -4.77 0.71 -5.40
CA VAL A 44 -5.73 -0.15 -6.12
C VAL A 44 -5.08 -1.48 -6.53
N ALA A 45 -3.84 -1.44 -7.03
CA ALA A 45 -3.10 -2.64 -7.40
C ALA A 45 -2.79 -3.52 -6.19
N ILE A 46 -2.36 -2.92 -5.08
CA ILE A 46 -2.13 -3.61 -3.80
C ILE A 46 -3.43 -4.27 -3.31
N TRP A 47 -4.54 -3.53 -3.35
CA TRP A 47 -5.83 -4.08 -2.90
C TRP A 47 -6.27 -5.30 -3.71
N ARG A 48 -6.10 -5.25 -5.05
CA ARG A 48 -6.44 -6.37 -5.94
C ARG A 48 -5.60 -7.62 -5.68
N LYS A 49 -4.43 -7.47 -5.06
CA LYS A 49 -3.49 -8.55 -4.73
C LYS A 49 -3.49 -8.92 -3.25
N ALA A 50 -4.42 -8.39 -2.44
CA ALA A 50 -4.40 -8.61 -1.00
C ALA A 50 -4.45 -10.09 -0.60
N ASP A 51 -5.13 -10.93 -1.41
CA ASP A 51 -5.19 -12.38 -1.19
C ASP A 51 -3.85 -13.09 -1.43
N GLU A 52 -2.89 -12.44 -2.11
CA GLU A 52 -1.52 -12.94 -2.32
C GLU A 52 -0.57 -12.56 -1.19
N PHE A 53 -0.95 -11.61 -0.33
CA PHE A 53 -0.13 -11.19 0.80
C PHE A 53 -0.20 -12.21 1.94
N VAL A 54 0.96 -12.51 2.52
CA VAL A 54 1.06 -13.38 3.71
C VAL A 54 1.25 -12.51 4.94
N GLU A 55 0.26 -12.50 5.82
CA GLU A 55 0.29 -11.74 7.08
C GLU A 55 1.56 -12.05 7.91
N GLY A 56 2.19 -11.00 8.43
CA GLY A 56 3.44 -11.10 9.19
C GLY A 56 4.72 -11.13 8.34
N THR A 57 4.61 -11.16 7.01
CA THR A 57 5.76 -10.91 6.11
C THR A 57 5.97 -9.41 5.90
N ASP A 58 7.12 -9.03 5.32
CA ASP A 58 7.47 -7.63 5.10
C ASP A 58 6.60 -7.02 4.00
N PHE A 59 5.63 -6.20 4.39
CA PHE A 59 4.70 -5.52 3.49
C PHE A 59 5.39 -4.53 2.54
N TRP A 60 6.53 -3.96 2.93
CA TRP A 60 7.27 -3.04 2.07
C TRP A 60 8.08 -3.79 0.99
N ALA A 61 8.53 -5.01 1.29
CA ALA A 61 9.26 -5.84 0.36
C ALA A 61 8.37 -6.59 -0.63
N TRP A 62 7.14 -6.91 -0.22
CA TRP A 62 6.10 -7.53 -1.06
C TRP A 62 5.49 -6.51 -2.05
#